data_AF-A0A3R7JQX0-F1
#
_entry.id   AF-A0A3R7JQX0-F1
#
_cell.length_a   1.000
_cell.length_b   1.000
_cell.length_c   1.000
_cell.angle_alpha   90.00
_cell.angle_beta   90.00
_cell.angle_gamma   90.00
#
_symmetry.space_group_name_H-M   'P 1'
#
loop_
_entity.id
_entity.type
_entity.pdbx_description
1 polymer ?
#
loop_
_entity_poly.entity_id
_entity_poly.type
_entity_poly.pdbx_seq_one_letter_code
_entity_poly.pdbx_strand_id
1 'polypeptide(L)'
;LLEACIHNELFDSALDVIQFANETFQVDEKAEAAPNVVIECLVREVAQMTTTMREKLLQKLREDLQLALCVRIVGYLRRLDALARNDGEVAVNSVEYEKQLKEEFLTCRNVWLSSLSRGISSSDPYQYIIQVIDVKRTSWFDLITQYSAIFGSENVDGKVDPPLCRWATTTVANFIQILMKQLPKIDDFSSIATILEQSLFFGGSLGRVGVDFRAVLVVDFEDHVLNLMTEYWRAACREFQENLNAHSVSSSSGSSFSAPSKTPIVIASYRSSSNGASGNFFFASRSAAASSDGEDYSPPRCLMSFPVLAEFTNALLSSLNELRLCTIMSLQNRLGKKFQSAIGTMLLTIADFVVENGLDIHAPNGETNGEVSSTTPRNAKAAALTDSVRAMNEVIRSELVPYLIKCFHRLFPIPATSAAFSAATAVDKEVEGFDEIMREAGLLVPTPLSVPETKREPEGTADTPDAVAPPVTDADAHADVV
;
A
#
# COMPACT_ATOMS: atom_id res chain seq x y z
N LEU A 1 -36.00 -17.23 48.09
CA LEU A 1 -35.85 -18.31 47.08
C LEU A 1 -35.20 -17.80 45.80
N LEU A 2 -35.81 -16.82 45.12
CA LEU A 2 -35.27 -16.23 43.88
C LEU A 2 -33.81 -15.81 43.97
N GLU A 3 -33.43 -15.10 45.04
CA GLU A 3 -32.05 -14.67 45.29
C GLU A 3 -31.06 -15.85 45.27
N ALA A 4 -31.41 -16.97 45.93
CA ALA A 4 -30.59 -18.17 45.96
C ALA A 4 -30.53 -18.86 44.59
N CYS A 5 -31.64 -18.90 43.83
CA CYS A 5 -31.65 -19.45 42.48
C CYS A 5 -30.74 -18.62 41.55
N ILE A 6 -30.85 -17.29 41.60
CA ILE A 6 -30.02 -16.38 40.79
C ILE A 6 -28.55 -16.51 41.19
N HIS A 7 -28.24 -16.53 42.49
CA HIS A 7 -26.87 -16.68 42.98
C HIS A 7 -26.22 -17.97 42.47
N ASN A 8 -26.94 -19.09 42.52
CA ASN A 8 -26.47 -20.41 42.08
C ASN A 8 -26.65 -20.68 40.58
N GLU A 9 -27.03 -19.67 39.78
CA GLU A 9 -27.21 -19.79 38.31
C GLU A 9 -28.28 -20.80 37.89
N LEU A 10 -29.24 -21.06 38.78
CA LEU A 10 -30.43 -21.89 38.53
C LEU A 10 -31.51 -21.02 37.85
N PHE A 11 -31.19 -20.52 36.66
CA PHE A 11 -32.04 -19.55 35.95
C PHE A 11 -33.40 -20.10 35.53
N ASP A 12 -33.50 -21.38 35.16
CA ASP A 12 -34.80 -22.02 34.89
C ASP A 12 -35.71 -21.98 36.11
N SER A 13 -35.20 -22.40 37.28
CA SER A 13 -35.96 -22.36 38.53
C SER A 13 -36.32 -20.93 38.96
N ALA A 14 -35.45 -19.96 38.68
CA ALA A 14 -35.75 -18.55 38.94
C ALA A 14 -36.90 -18.05 38.05
N LEU A 15 -36.91 -18.41 36.76
CA LEU A 15 -38.00 -18.08 35.83
C LEU A 15 -39.32 -18.70 36.28
N ASP A 16 -39.32 -19.97 36.70
CA ASP A 16 -40.53 -20.66 37.17
C ASP A 16 -41.13 -19.96 38.40
N VAL A 17 -40.29 -19.49 39.34
CA VAL A 17 -40.74 -18.77 40.53
C VAL A 17 -41.27 -17.37 40.19
N ILE A 18 -40.65 -16.66 39.24
CA ILE A 18 -41.16 -15.36 38.76
C ILE A 18 -42.52 -15.55 38.07
N GLN A 19 -42.63 -16.53 37.18
CA GLN A 19 -43.89 -16.85 36.50
C GLN A 19 -44.99 -17.19 37.51
N PHE A 20 -44.71 -18.06 38.47
CA PHE A 20 -45.65 -18.42 39.53
C PHE A 20 -46.10 -17.20 40.34
N ALA A 21 -45.17 -16.31 40.71
CA ALA A 21 -45.50 -15.09 41.44
C ALA A 21 -46.41 -14.16 40.62
N ASN A 22 -46.10 -13.97 39.34
CA ASN A 22 -46.92 -13.14 38.45
C ASN A 22 -48.34 -13.71 38.28
N GLU A 23 -48.49 -15.02 38.05
CA GLU A 23 -49.80 -15.68 37.93
C GLU A 23 -50.60 -15.65 39.23
N THR A 24 -49.92 -15.76 40.38
CA THR A 24 -50.57 -15.80 41.71
C THR A 24 -51.00 -14.42 42.19
N PHE A 25 -50.21 -13.39 41.89
CA PHE A 25 -50.41 -12.02 42.40
C PHE A 25 -50.96 -11.06 41.34
N GLN A 26 -51.29 -11.53 40.13
CA GLN A 26 -52.03 -10.76 39.13
C GLN A 26 -53.36 -10.29 39.76
N VAL A 27 -53.48 -8.97 39.93
CA VAL A 27 -54.68 -8.35 40.48
C VAL A 27 -55.72 -8.33 39.38
N ASP A 28 -56.81 -9.06 39.58
CA ASP A 28 -57.98 -9.01 38.68
C ASP A 28 -58.53 -7.57 38.71
N GLU A 29 -58.43 -6.82 37.61
CA GLU A 29 -58.89 -5.41 37.52
C GLU A 29 -60.36 -5.25 37.91
N LYS A 30 -61.12 -6.35 37.96
CA LYS A 30 -62.53 -6.41 38.34
C LYS A 30 -62.78 -6.56 39.84
N ALA A 31 -61.75 -6.82 40.65
CA ALA A 31 -61.89 -6.92 42.09
C ALA A 31 -61.74 -5.53 42.73
N GLU A 32 -62.87 -4.90 43.10
CA GLU A 32 -62.94 -3.66 43.91
C GLU A 32 -62.40 -3.82 45.36
N ALA A 33 -61.47 -4.76 45.58
CA ALA A 33 -60.86 -5.01 46.87
C ALA A 33 -59.68 -4.04 47.11
N ALA A 34 -59.60 -3.47 48.30
CA ALA A 34 -58.51 -2.60 48.69
C ALA A 34 -57.14 -3.30 48.50
N PRO A 35 -56.12 -2.58 47.99
CA PRO A 35 -54.80 -3.16 47.72
C PRO A 35 -54.17 -3.72 49.00
N ASN A 36 -53.69 -4.97 48.94
CA ASN A 36 -53.02 -5.61 50.05
C ASN A 36 -51.53 -5.25 50.04
N VAL A 37 -51.12 -4.44 51.03
CA VAL A 37 -49.74 -3.93 51.18
C VAL A 37 -48.68 -5.06 51.19
N VAL A 38 -49.00 -6.24 51.71
CA VAL A 38 -48.06 -7.37 51.72
C VAL A 38 -47.86 -7.92 50.30
N ILE A 39 -48.94 -8.03 49.53
CA ILE A 39 -48.89 -8.46 48.13
C ILE A 39 -48.11 -7.43 47.29
N GLU A 40 -48.38 -6.13 47.47
CA GLU A 40 -47.65 -5.06 46.80
C GLU A 40 -46.14 -5.11 47.11
N CYS A 41 -45.76 -5.34 48.37
CA CYS A 41 -44.36 -5.54 48.75
C CYS A 41 -43.73 -6.74 48.06
N LEU A 42 -44.43 -7.88 48.00
CA LEU A 42 -43.93 -9.09 47.32
C LEU A 42 -43.78 -8.89 45.81
N VAL A 43 -44.76 -8.28 45.15
CA VAL A 43 -44.69 -7.95 43.71
C VAL A 43 -43.49 -7.06 43.43
N ARG A 44 -43.25 -6.05 44.29
CA ARG A 44 -42.08 -5.18 44.17
C ARG A 44 -40.76 -5.94 44.37
N GLU A 45 -40.67 -6.85 45.33
CA GLU A 45 -39.48 -7.69 45.53
C GLU A 45 -39.22 -8.62 44.33
N VAL A 46 -40.27 -9.20 43.75
CA VAL A 46 -40.16 -10.04 42.54
C VAL A 46 -39.69 -9.20 41.35
N ALA A 47 -40.22 -7.99 41.15
CA ALA A 47 -39.77 -7.08 40.10
C ALA A 47 -38.30 -6.67 40.28
N GLN A 48 -37.88 -6.38 41.51
CA GLN A 48 -36.48 -6.09 41.83
C GLN A 48 -35.59 -7.28 41.49
N MET A 49 -35.99 -8.49 41.89
CA MET A 49 -35.21 -9.70 41.67
C MET A 49 -35.16 -10.12 40.20
N THR A 50 -36.21 -9.83 39.43
CA THR A 50 -36.27 -9.96 37.96
C THR A 50 -35.22 -9.05 37.30
N THR A 51 -35.11 -7.80 37.76
CA THR A 51 -34.09 -6.85 37.27
C THR A 51 -32.67 -7.37 37.57
N THR A 52 -32.42 -7.81 38.81
CA THR A 52 -31.14 -8.40 39.22
C THR A 52 -30.77 -9.63 38.38
N MET A 53 -31.75 -10.50 38.09
CA MET A 53 -31.52 -11.67 37.24
C MET A 53 -31.12 -11.26 35.83
N ARG A 54 -31.81 -10.25 35.26
CA ARG A 54 -31.51 -9.73 33.93
C ARG A 54 -30.09 -9.19 33.85
N GLU A 55 -29.68 -8.39 34.83
CA GLU A 55 -28.31 -7.87 34.94
C GLU A 55 -27.28 -9.00 35.01
N LYS A 56 -27.55 -10.05 35.79
CA LYS A 56 -26.66 -11.22 35.89
C LYS A 56 -26.55 -11.98 34.57
N LEU A 57 -27.64 -12.12 33.82
CA LEU A 57 -27.62 -12.74 32.48
C LEU A 57 -26.81 -11.89 31.49
N LEU A 58 -26.96 -10.56 31.49
CA LEU A 58 -26.14 -9.65 30.69
C LEU A 58 -24.65 -9.69 31.09
N GLN A 59 -24.36 -9.79 32.38
CA GLN A 59 -22.99 -9.96 32.89
C GLN A 59 -22.36 -11.23 32.32
N LYS A 60 -23.11 -12.35 32.29
CA LYS A 60 -22.65 -13.63 31.73
C LYS A 60 -22.30 -13.51 30.25
N LEU A 61 -23.07 -12.75 29.47
CA LEU A 61 -22.73 -12.50 28.06
C LEU A 61 -21.37 -11.81 27.86
N ARG A 62 -20.77 -11.19 28.89
CA ARG A 62 -19.44 -10.55 28.83
C ARG A 62 -18.28 -11.53 29.08
N GLU A 63 -18.56 -12.81 29.30
CA GLU A 63 -17.56 -13.87 29.54
C GLU A 63 -17.19 -14.61 28.24
N ASP A 64 -16.20 -15.49 28.28
CA ASP A 64 -15.94 -16.40 27.16
C ASP A 64 -16.96 -17.55 27.18
N LEU A 65 -17.74 -17.69 26.09
CA LEU A 65 -18.91 -18.55 26.05
C LEU A 65 -18.97 -19.35 24.75
N GLN A 66 -19.36 -20.61 24.89
CA GLN A 66 -19.74 -21.45 23.75
C GLN A 66 -21.10 -21.02 23.19
N LEU A 67 -21.32 -21.30 21.90
CA LEU A 67 -22.56 -20.96 21.19
C LEU A 67 -23.82 -21.44 21.92
N ALA A 68 -23.85 -22.70 22.37
CA ALA A 68 -25.00 -23.28 23.05
C ALA A 68 -25.39 -22.50 24.32
N LEU A 69 -24.39 -22.00 25.05
CA LEU A 69 -24.63 -21.22 26.26
C LEU A 69 -25.11 -19.80 25.92
N CYS A 70 -24.59 -19.17 24.88
CA CYS A 70 -25.08 -17.88 24.39
C CYS A 70 -26.56 -17.97 23.99
N VAL A 71 -26.94 -18.99 23.20
CA VAL A 71 -28.34 -19.24 22.80
C VAL A 71 -29.23 -19.39 24.03
N ARG A 72 -28.77 -20.17 25.02
CA ARG A 72 -29.52 -20.40 26.26
C ARG A 72 -29.71 -19.13 27.08
N ILE A 73 -28.66 -18.31 27.25
CA ILE A 73 -28.73 -17.04 27.98
C ILE A 73 -29.69 -16.07 27.27
N VAL A 74 -29.61 -15.95 25.95
CA VAL A 74 -30.54 -15.09 25.19
C VAL A 74 -31.97 -15.62 25.28
N GLY A 75 -32.17 -16.95 25.27
CA GLY A 75 -33.47 -17.57 25.55
C GLY A 75 -34.02 -17.22 26.93
N TYR A 76 -33.17 -17.20 27.97
CA TYR A 76 -33.57 -16.73 29.30
C TYR A 76 -33.92 -15.25 29.32
N LEU A 77 -33.17 -14.39 28.61
CA LEU A 77 -33.49 -12.96 28.49
C LEU A 77 -34.87 -12.75 27.84
N ARG A 78 -35.17 -13.44 26.73
CA ARG A 78 -36.48 -13.36 26.08
C ARG A 78 -37.62 -13.79 27.01
N ARG A 79 -37.46 -14.91 27.72
CA ARG A 79 -38.46 -15.41 28.68
C ARG A 79 -38.62 -14.47 29.87
N LEU A 80 -37.52 -13.96 30.42
CA LEU A 80 -37.53 -13.05 31.56
C LEU A 80 -38.20 -11.72 31.20
N ASP A 81 -37.86 -11.15 30.04
CA ASP A 81 -38.44 -9.90 29.56
C ASP A 81 -39.93 -10.04 29.24
N ALA A 82 -40.38 -11.23 28.82
CA ALA A 82 -41.80 -11.53 28.62
C ALA A 82 -42.57 -11.59 29.94
N LEU A 83 -41.93 -12.02 31.03
CA LEU A 83 -42.52 -12.04 32.36
C LEU A 83 -42.45 -10.66 33.05
N ALA A 84 -41.51 -9.81 32.66
CA ALA A 84 -41.26 -8.51 33.29
C ALA A 84 -42.14 -7.38 32.74
N ARG A 85 -42.55 -7.44 31.47
CA ARG A 85 -43.34 -6.38 30.81
C ARG A 85 -44.84 -6.64 30.99
N ASN A 86 -45.56 -5.64 31.52
CA ASN A 86 -47.02 -5.66 31.63
C ASN A 86 -47.70 -5.48 30.26
N ASP A 87 -48.98 -5.88 30.16
CA ASP A 87 -49.87 -5.93 28.96
C ASP A 87 -49.97 -4.66 28.07
N GLY A 88 -49.25 -3.57 28.37
CA GLY A 88 -49.24 -2.32 27.60
C GLY A 88 -47.90 -1.89 26.98
N GLU A 89 -46.80 -2.59 27.25
CA GLU A 89 -45.49 -2.30 26.64
C GLU A 89 -45.26 -3.10 25.35
N VAL A 90 -44.28 -2.67 24.53
CA VAL A 90 -43.90 -3.32 23.27
C VAL A 90 -43.80 -4.84 23.46
N ALA A 91 -44.64 -5.58 22.73
CA ALA A 91 -44.74 -7.03 22.84
C ALA A 91 -43.35 -7.68 22.72
N VAL A 92 -43.05 -8.66 23.57
CA VAL A 92 -41.82 -9.44 23.42
C VAL A 92 -41.85 -10.16 22.08
N ASN A 93 -40.71 -10.12 21.39
CA ASN A 93 -40.55 -10.45 19.96
C ASN A 93 -41.13 -9.42 18.97
N SER A 94 -41.44 -8.19 19.41
CA SER A 94 -41.59 -7.07 18.47
C SER A 94 -40.25 -6.74 17.82
N VAL A 95 -40.32 -6.11 16.65
CA VAL A 95 -39.15 -5.66 15.89
C VAL A 95 -38.26 -4.73 16.73
N GLU A 96 -38.84 -3.83 17.52
CA GLU A 96 -38.09 -2.92 18.39
C GLU A 96 -37.40 -3.65 19.55
N TYR A 97 -38.06 -4.65 20.12
CA TYR A 97 -37.49 -5.46 21.20
C TYR A 97 -36.27 -6.25 20.72
N GLU A 98 -36.40 -6.98 19.61
CA GLU A 98 -35.29 -7.76 19.06
C GLU A 98 -34.14 -6.84 18.63
N LYS A 99 -34.44 -5.66 18.09
CA LYS A 99 -33.41 -4.64 17.83
C LYS A 99 -32.65 -4.25 19.10
N GLN A 100 -33.36 -3.95 20.20
CA GLN A 100 -32.72 -3.60 21.47
C GLN A 100 -31.86 -4.77 22.01
N LEU A 101 -32.40 -6.00 21.96
CA LEU A 101 -31.69 -7.18 22.44
C LEU A 101 -30.42 -7.46 21.63
N LYS A 102 -30.46 -7.27 20.31
CA LYS A 102 -29.29 -7.33 19.42
C LYS A 102 -28.22 -6.32 19.82
N GLU A 103 -28.59 -5.08 20.11
CA GLU A 103 -27.68 -4.02 20.55
C GLU A 103 -27.07 -4.31 21.94
N GLU A 104 -27.87 -4.78 22.90
CA GLU A 104 -27.41 -5.20 24.22
C GLU A 104 -26.45 -6.38 24.16
N PHE A 105 -26.77 -7.38 23.32
CA PHE A 105 -25.91 -8.53 23.09
C PHE A 105 -24.55 -8.09 22.55
N LEU A 106 -24.52 -7.31 21.46
CA LEU A 106 -23.27 -6.81 20.86
C LEU A 106 -22.47 -5.95 21.86
N THR A 107 -23.15 -5.13 22.66
CA THR A 107 -22.52 -4.32 23.72
C THR A 107 -21.84 -5.20 24.77
N CYS A 108 -22.53 -6.24 25.26
CA CYS A 108 -21.94 -7.16 26.24
C CYS A 108 -20.76 -7.94 25.65
N ARG A 109 -20.89 -8.45 24.42
CA ARG A 109 -19.82 -9.17 23.73
C ARG A 109 -18.61 -8.27 23.44
N ASN A 110 -18.80 -6.98 23.19
CA ASN A 110 -17.70 -6.03 23.02
C ASN A 110 -16.84 -5.85 24.29
N VAL A 111 -17.42 -6.00 25.47
CA VAL A 111 -16.65 -5.99 26.73
C VAL A 111 -15.72 -7.21 26.78
N TRP A 112 -16.24 -8.40 26.39
CA TRP A 112 -15.43 -9.60 26.26
C TRP A 112 -14.31 -9.42 25.23
N LEU A 113 -14.63 -8.98 24.01
CA LEU A 113 -13.63 -8.76 22.95
C LEU A 113 -12.52 -7.80 23.38
N SER A 114 -12.89 -6.71 24.05
CA SER A 114 -11.92 -5.74 24.56
C SER A 114 -11.03 -6.36 25.65
N SER A 115 -11.56 -7.29 26.44
CA SER A 115 -10.77 -8.00 27.46
C SER A 115 -9.64 -8.84 26.87
N LEU A 116 -9.86 -9.46 25.70
CA LEU A 116 -8.87 -10.32 25.04
C LEU A 116 -7.65 -9.54 24.56
N SER A 117 -7.81 -8.25 24.25
CA SER A 117 -6.71 -7.40 23.77
C SER A 117 -5.94 -6.68 24.89
N ARG A 118 -6.41 -6.72 26.15
CA ARG A 118 -5.77 -5.98 27.27
C ARG A 118 -4.38 -6.50 27.64
N GLY A 119 -4.08 -7.77 27.37
CA GLY A 119 -2.81 -8.40 27.70
C GLY A 119 -1.73 -8.30 26.62
N ILE A 120 -2.06 -7.74 25.45
CA ILE A 120 -1.14 -7.72 24.30
C ILE A 120 -0.12 -6.59 24.49
N SER A 121 1.17 -6.94 24.55
CA SER A 121 2.26 -5.96 24.69
C SER A 121 2.46 -5.17 23.40
N SER A 122 2.51 -3.84 23.51
CA SER A 122 2.78 -2.94 22.38
C SER A 122 4.27 -2.57 22.22
N SER A 123 5.18 -3.29 22.88
CA SER A 123 6.62 -2.98 22.85
C SER A 123 7.24 -3.24 21.48
N ASP A 124 6.84 -4.33 20.83
CA ASP A 124 7.30 -4.72 19.50
C ASP A 124 6.14 -4.56 18.51
N PRO A 125 6.21 -3.64 17.52
CA PRO A 125 5.12 -3.38 16.59
C PRO A 125 4.69 -4.60 15.77
N TYR A 126 5.64 -5.43 15.33
CA TYR A 126 5.36 -6.63 14.55
C TYR A 126 4.59 -7.66 15.37
N GLN A 127 5.12 -8.03 16.53
CA GLN A 127 4.49 -8.97 17.45
C GLN A 127 3.11 -8.48 17.92
N TYR A 128 2.99 -7.17 18.19
CA TYR A 128 1.73 -6.56 18.56
C TYR A 128 0.67 -6.76 17.47
N ILE A 129 0.99 -6.45 16.20
CA ILE A 129 0.05 -6.61 15.09
C ILE A 129 -0.35 -8.09 14.91
N ILE A 130 0.62 -9.00 14.91
CA ILE A 130 0.35 -10.45 14.74
C ILE A 130 -0.58 -10.96 15.85
N GLN A 131 -0.29 -10.65 17.11
CA GLN A 131 -1.13 -11.08 18.24
C GLN A 131 -2.53 -10.47 18.17
N VAL A 132 -2.65 -9.20 17.77
CA VAL A 132 -3.94 -8.54 17.57
C VAL A 132 -4.74 -9.23 16.46
N ILE A 133 -4.11 -9.58 15.34
CA ILE A 133 -4.75 -10.31 14.23
C ILE A 133 -5.26 -11.66 14.72
N ASP A 134 -4.43 -12.45 15.39
CA ASP A 134 -4.79 -13.80 15.84
C ASP A 134 -5.96 -13.79 16.83
N VAL A 135 -5.93 -12.88 17.80
CA VAL A 135 -7.00 -12.73 18.80
C VAL A 135 -8.29 -12.25 18.14
N LYS A 136 -8.23 -11.24 17.27
CA LYS A 136 -9.43 -10.66 16.63
C LYS A 136 -10.04 -11.62 15.61
N ARG A 137 -9.24 -12.35 14.83
CA ARG A 137 -9.73 -13.32 13.84
C ARG A 137 -10.69 -14.33 14.44
N THR A 138 -10.24 -15.03 15.48
CA THR A 138 -11.03 -16.07 16.13
C THR A 138 -12.24 -15.47 16.84
N SER A 139 -12.01 -14.45 17.67
CA SER A 139 -13.07 -13.89 18.51
C SER A 139 -14.17 -13.15 17.71
N TRP A 140 -13.85 -12.51 16.58
CA TRP A 140 -14.85 -11.89 15.72
C TRP A 140 -15.64 -12.93 14.95
N PHE A 141 -14.99 -13.98 14.45
CA PHE A 141 -15.67 -15.08 13.77
C PHE A 141 -16.69 -15.75 14.72
N ASP A 142 -16.27 -16.03 15.94
CA ASP A 142 -17.14 -16.61 16.97
C ASP A 142 -18.33 -15.71 17.28
N LEU A 143 -18.10 -14.40 17.44
CA LEU A 143 -19.18 -13.44 17.69
C LEU A 143 -20.18 -13.37 16.54
N ILE A 144 -19.71 -13.26 15.29
CA ILE A 144 -20.59 -13.18 14.12
C ILE A 144 -21.40 -14.48 13.97
N THR A 145 -20.76 -15.62 14.22
CA THR A 145 -21.42 -16.94 14.18
C THR A 145 -22.48 -17.05 15.29
N GLN A 146 -22.15 -16.64 16.52
CA GLN A 146 -23.09 -16.59 17.64
C GLN A 146 -24.27 -15.69 17.36
N TYR A 147 -24.01 -14.48 16.88
CA TYR A 147 -25.06 -13.52 16.52
C TYR A 147 -25.98 -14.09 15.44
N SER A 148 -25.40 -14.63 14.36
CA SER A 148 -26.16 -15.18 13.23
C SER A 148 -27.01 -16.39 13.63
N ALA A 149 -26.51 -17.24 14.52
CA ALA A 149 -27.27 -18.39 15.02
C ALA A 149 -28.44 -17.98 15.94
N ILE A 150 -28.30 -16.88 16.68
CA ILE A 150 -29.30 -16.41 17.66
C ILE A 150 -30.37 -15.52 17.01
N PHE A 151 -29.98 -14.70 16.05
CA PHE A 151 -30.82 -13.64 15.47
C PHE A 151 -31.01 -13.75 13.95
N GLY A 152 -30.28 -14.64 13.26
CA GLY A 152 -30.24 -14.68 11.79
C GLY A 152 -31.49 -15.22 11.12
N SER A 153 -32.39 -15.89 11.84
CA SER A 153 -33.66 -16.41 11.30
C SER A 153 -34.64 -15.33 10.84
N GLU A 154 -34.42 -14.07 11.24
CA GLU A 154 -35.28 -12.93 10.88
C GLU A 154 -34.95 -12.30 9.52
N ASN A 155 -33.80 -12.65 8.92
CA ASN A 155 -33.34 -12.08 7.65
C ASN A 155 -33.93 -12.84 6.45
N VAL A 156 -35.26 -12.85 6.32
CA VAL A 156 -36.00 -13.61 5.29
C VAL A 156 -35.73 -13.09 3.86
N ASP A 157 -35.32 -11.83 3.71
CA ASP A 157 -35.12 -11.15 2.42
C ASP A 157 -33.66 -11.08 1.92
N GLY A 158 -32.72 -11.73 2.60
CA GLY A 158 -31.28 -11.56 2.29
C GLY A 158 -30.74 -10.15 2.56
N LYS A 159 -31.53 -9.31 3.26
CA LYS A 159 -31.11 -7.99 3.73
C LYS A 159 -30.14 -8.16 4.90
N VAL A 160 -29.08 -7.34 4.91
CA VAL A 160 -28.08 -7.33 5.98
C VAL A 160 -28.71 -6.77 7.26
N ASP A 161 -28.53 -7.48 8.38
CA ASP A 161 -29.03 -7.02 9.68
C ASP A 161 -28.29 -5.73 10.13
N PRO A 162 -28.97 -4.58 10.24
CA PRO A 162 -28.31 -3.30 10.46
C PRO A 162 -27.42 -3.19 11.72
N PRO A 163 -27.80 -3.74 12.90
CA PRO A 163 -26.94 -3.71 14.09
C PRO A 163 -25.62 -4.45 13.88
N LEU A 164 -25.66 -5.65 13.27
CA LEU A 164 -24.46 -6.43 12.96
C LEU A 164 -23.58 -5.71 11.94
N CYS A 165 -24.18 -5.13 10.90
CA CYS A 165 -23.44 -4.37 9.89
C CYS A 165 -22.70 -3.16 10.50
N ARG A 166 -23.39 -2.39 11.35
CA ARG A 166 -22.79 -1.24 12.06
C ARG A 166 -21.65 -1.69 12.96
N TRP A 167 -21.86 -2.77 13.71
CA TRP A 167 -20.84 -3.34 14.58
C TRP A 167 -19.61 -3.79 13.78
N ALA A 168 -19.81 -4.55 12.71
CA ALA A 168 -18.73 -5.07 11.86
C ALA A 168 -17.93 -3.94 11.23
N THR A 169 -18.61 -2.95 10.65
CA THR A 169 -17.96 -1.78 10.03
C THR A 169 -17.12 -0.99 11.03
N THR A 170 -17.67 -0.70 12.21
CA THR A 170 -16.97 0.04 13.27
C THR A 170 -15.74 -0.74 13.76
N THR A 171 -15.89 -2.06 13.91
CA THR A 171 -14.87 -2.95 14.45
C THR A 171 -13.72 -3.15 13.47
N VAL A 172 -14.01 -3.31 12.18
CA VAL A 172 -13.03 -3.31 11.08
C VAL A 172 -12.31 -1.97 11.01
N ALA A 173 -13.02 -0.85 11.06
CA ALA A 173 -12.41 0.49 11.04
C ALA A 173 -11.41 0.67 12.20
N ASN A 174 -11.77 0.25 13.41
CA ASN A 174 -10.87 0.29 14.57
C ASN A 174 -9.61 -0.57 14.38
N PHE A 175 -9.73 -1.74 13.75
CA PHE A 175 -8.57 -2.58 13.43
C PHE A 175 -7.67 -1.93 12.38
N ILE A 176 -8.24 -1.35 11.32
CA ILE A 176 -7.48 -0.61 10.32
C ILE A 176 -6.72 0.55 10.97
N GLN A 177 -7.34 1.31 11.88
CA GLN A 177 -6.65 2.37 12.62
C GLN A 177 -5.46 1.85 13.46
N ILE A 178 -5.57 0.65 14.05
CA ILE A 178 -4.44 0.01 14.73
C ILE A 178 -3.32 -0.29 13.74
N LEU A 179 -3.66 -0.88 12.58
CA LEU A 179 -2.70 -1.21 11.54
C LEU A 179 -1.99 0.06 11.00
N MET A 180 -2.74 1.09 10.63
CA MET A 180 -2.22 2.37 10.16
C MET A 180 -1.26 3.05 11.16
N LYS A 181 -1.47 2.83 12.47
CA LYS A 181 -0.60 3.39 13.51
C LYS A 181 0.69 2.60 13.73
N GLN A 182 0.66 1.28 13.51
CA GLN A 182 1.77 0.39 13.86
C GLN A 182 2.63 0.00 12.65
N LEU A 183 2.01 -0.15 11.47
CA LEU A 183 2.69 -0.53 10.23
C LEU A 183 3.85 0.43 9.86
N PRO A 184 3.73 1.77 10.00
CA PRO A 184 4.84 2.69 9.70
C PRO A 184 6.09 2.52 10.55
N LYS A 185 6.01 1.76 11.65
CA LYS A 185 7.15 1.51 12.56
C LYS A 185 7.96 0.28 12.17
N ILE A 186 7.55 -0.42 11.11
CA ILE A 186 8.18 -1.63 10.61
C ILE A 186 8.85 -1.28 9.30
N ASP A 187 10.16 -1.48 9.23
CA ASP A 187 11.00 -1.10 8.08
C ASP A 187 11.51 -2.30 7.27
N ASP A 188 11.35 -3.53 7.78
CA ASP A 188 11.78 -4.74 7.08
C ASP A 188 10.66 -5.39 6.23
N PHE A 189 11.00 -5.74 4.99
CA PHE A 189 10.04 -6.24 4.01
C PHE A 189 9.52 -7.64 4.33
N SER A 190 10.29 -8.46 5.06
CA SER A 190 9.85 -9.78 5.53
C SER A 190 8.70 -9.71 6.53
N SER A 191 8.80 -8.83 7.52
CA SER A 191 7.75 -8.59 8.51
C SER A 191 6.52 -7.99 7.86
N ILE A 192 6.70 -7.02 6.96
CA ILE A 192 5.61 -6.41 6.20
C ILE A 192 4.86 -7.47 5.38
N ALA A 193 5.59 -8.34 4.65
CA ALA A 193 5.00 -9.42 3.88
C ALA A 193 4.19 -10.39 4.75
N THR A 194 4.75 -10.78 5.90
CA THR A 194 4.08 -11.67 6.85
C THR A 194 2.81 -11.03 7.41
N ILE A 195 2.87 -9.75 7.80
CA ILE A 195 1.70 -9.02 8.31
C ILE A 195 0.64 -8.87 7.22
N LEU A 196 1.03 -8.56 5.98
CA LEU A 196 0.11 -8.47 4.85
C LEU A 196 -0.61 -9.81 4.62
N GLU A 197 0.14 -10.92 4.57
CA GLU A 197 -0.43 -12.27 4.41
C GLU A 197 -1.42 -12.59 5.52
N GLN A 198 -1.04 -12.38 6.79
CA GLN A 198 -1.91 -12.64 7.93
C GLN A 198 -3.16 -11.74 7.93
N SER A 199 -3.02 -10.47 7.52
CA SER A 199 -4.13 -9.52 7.40
C SER A 199 -5.10 -9.91 6.28
N LEU A 200 -4.58 -10.34 5.13
CA LEU A 200 -5.39 -10.83 4.01
C LEU A 200 -6.10 -12.14 4.37
N PHE A 201 -5.41 -13.06 5.05
CA PHE A 201 -6.02 -14.28 5.56
C PHE A 201 -7.13 -13.97 6.56
N PHE A 202 -6.90 -13.03 7.49
CA PHE A 202 -7.90 -12.56 8.43
C PHE A 202 -9.14 -11.99 7.71
N GLY A 203 -8.97 -11.05 6.79
CA GLY A 203 -10.07 -10.49 6.00
C GLY A 203 -10.81 -11.55 5.18
N GLY A 204 -10.08 -12.48 4.54
CA GLY A 204 -10.69 -13.56 3.77
C GLY A 204 -11.44 -14.58 4.64
N SER A 205 -10.96 -14.84 5.86
CA SER A 205 -11.63 -15.74 6.81
C SER A 205 -12.99 -15.20 7.25
N LEU A 206 -13.07 -13.88 7.49
CA LEU A 206 -14.32 -13.20 7.83
C LEU A 206 -15.22 -12.94 6.62
N GLY A 207 -14.66 -12.90 5.40
CA GLY A 207 -15.44 -12.85 4.17
C GLY A 207 -16.45 -14.00 4.04
N ARG A 208 -16.14 -15.18 4.63
CA ARG A 208 -17.06 -16.34 4.68
C ARG A 208 -18.32 -16.09 5.49
N VAL A 209 -18.27 -15.14 6.43
CA VAL A 209 -19.41 -14.72 7.27
C VAL A 209 -19.89 -13.31 6.90
N GLY A 210 -19.57 -12.85 5.68
CA GLY A 210 -20.08 -11.61 5.12
C GLY A 210 -19.29 -10.34 5.48
N VAL A 211 -18.08 -10.46 6.06
CA VAL A 211 -17.23 -9.31 6.42
C VAL A 211 -15.87 -9.44 5.75
N ASP A 212 -15.78 -9.05 4.47
CA ASP A 212 -14.51 -8.99 3.73
C ASP A 212 -14.01 -7.53 3.64
N PHE A 213 -12.80 -7.29 4.14
CA PHE A 213 -12.15 -5.98 4.16
C PHE A 213 -10.75 -5.99 3.53
N ARG A 214 -10.41 -7.06 2.78
CA ARG A 214 -9.09 -7.20 2.13
C ARG A 214 -8.77 -6.04 1.19
N ALA A 215 -9.77 -5.56 0.45
CA ALA A 215 -9.60 -4.46 -0.50
C ALA A 215 -9.10 -3.18 0.19
N VAL A 216 -9.56 -2.89 1.42
CA VAL A 216 -9.14 -1.70 2.15
C VAL A 216 -7.73 -1.88 2.72
N LEU A 217 -7.42 -3.08 3.25
CA LEU A 217 -6.10 -3.36 3.82
C LEU A 217 -4.98 -3.13 2.81
N VAL A 218 -5.14 -3.61 1.57
CA VAL A 218 -4.08 -3.55 0.55
C VAL A 218 -3.61 -2.11 0.33
N VAL A 219 -4.51 -1.13 0.36
CA VAL A 219 -4.18 0.29 0.16
C VAL A 219 -3.17 0.80 1.20
N ASP A 220 -3.34 0.41 2.46
CA ASP A 220 -2.44 0.84 3.55
C ASP A 220 -1.03 0.25 3.40
N PHE A 221 -0.93 -1.03 3.00
CA PHE A 221 0.37 -1.68 2.73
C PHE A 221 1.04 -1.12 1.49
N GLU A 222 0.26 -0.84 0.45
CA GLU A 222 0.76 -0.23 -0.78
C GLU A 222 1.45 1.10 -0.50
N ASP A 223 0.79 1.97 0.28
CA ASP A 223 1.33 3.28 0.62
C ASP A 223 2.59 3.17 1.48
N HIS A 224 2.62 2.24 2.45
CA HIS A 224 3.81 2.02 3.29
C HIS A 224 5.01 1.50 2.47
N VAL A 225 4.81 0.47 1.66
CA VAL A 225 5.84 -0.10 0.78
C VAL A 225 6.36 0.94 -0.21
N LEU A 226 5.48 1.73 -0.82
CA LEU A 226 5.86 2.79 -1.73
C LEU A 226 6.73 3.86 -1.02
N ASN A 227 6.37 4.24 0.21
CA ASN A 227 7.11 5.23 0.98
C ASN A 227 8.52 4.73 1.32
N LEU A 228 8.65 3.50 1.83
CA LEU A 228 9.95 2.89 2.14
C LEU A 228 10.85 2.81 0.90
N MET A 229 10.34 2.30 -0.21
CA MET A 229 11.11 2.22 -1.46
C MET A 229 11.53 3.59 -1.97
N THR A 230 10.63 4.57 -1.89
CA THR A 230 10.96 5.95 -2.29
C THR A 230 12.04 6.54 -1.38
N GLU A 231 12.03 6.24 -0.09
CA GLU A 231 13.06 6.69 0.84
C GLU A 231 14.43 6.05 0.55
N TYR A 232 14.49 4.74 0.30
CA TYR A 232 15.71 4.05 -0.12
C TYR A 232 16.30 4.63 -1.39
N TRP A 233 15.48 4.88 -2.41
CA TRP A 233 15.96 5.47 -3.66
C TRP A 233 16.41 6.92 -3.51
N ARG A 234 15.70 7.73 -2.70
CA ARG A 234 16.15 9.09 -2.38
C ARG A 234 17.46 9.08 -1.60
N ALA A 235 17.65 8.14 -0.67
CA ALA A 235 18.90 7.99 0.07
C ALA A 235 20.06 7.65 -0.87
N ALA A 236 19.86 6.71 -1.81
CA ALA A 236 20.84 6.37 -2.83
C ALA A 236 21.21 7.59 -3.70
N CYS A 237 20.23 8.40 -4.12
CA CYS A 237 20.50 9.63 -4.87
C CYS A 237 21.32 10.66 -4.06
N ARG A 238 21.03 10.83 -2.75
CA ARG A 238 21.78 11.73 -1.87
C ARG A 238 23.22 11.27 -1.69
N GLU A 239 23.42 9.98 -1.41
CA GLU A 239 24.76 9.41 -1.26
C GLU A 239 25.57 9.52 -2.56
N PHE A 240 24.94 9.30 -3.71
CA PHE A 240 25.56 9.53 -5.02
C PHE A 240 25.98 11.00 -5.21
N GLN A 241 25.09 11.94 -4.88
CA GLN A 241 25.38 13.38 -4.97
C GLN A 241 26.55 13.79 -4.06
N GLU A 242 26.56 13.33 -2.80
CA GLU A 242 27.64 13.59 -1.84
C GLU A 242 28.98 13.03 -2.36
N ASN A 243 28.98 11.80 -2.87
CA ASN A 243 30.15 11.17 -3.45
C ASN A 243 30.66 11.92 -4.69
N LEU A 244 29.77 12.42 -5.56
CA LEU A 244 30.14 13.18 -6.74
C LEU A 244 30.71 14.56 -6.38
N ASN A 245 30.07 15.29 -5.47
CA ASN A 245 30.46 16.63 -5.03
C ASN A 245 31.85 16.68 -4.38
N ALA A 246 32.28 15.60 -3.76
CA ALA A 246 33.63 15.49 -3.20
C ALA A 246 34.76 15.56 -4.26
N HIS A 247 34.43 15.39 -5.55
CA HIS A 247 35.37 15.56 -6.67
C HIS A 247 35.37 16.98 -7.28
N SER A 248 34.59 17.93 -6.73
CA SER A 248 34.48 19.29 -7.26
C SER A 248 35.84 20.01 -7.37
N VAL A 249 36.02 20.77 -8.45
CA VAL A 249 37.23 21.57 -8.73
C VAL A 249 37.33 22.79 -7.79
N SER A 250 36.18 23.31 -7.34
CA SER A 250 36.05 24.51 -6.50
C SER A 250 36.36 24.28 -5.02
N SER A 251 36.42 23.03 -4.57
CA SER A 251 36.77 22.62 -3.19
C SER A 251 38.19 23.00 -2.73
N SER A 252 39.00 23.60 -3.60
CA SER A 252 40.37 24.02 -3.33
C SER A 252 40.52 25.43 -2.72
N SER A 253 39.41 26.13 -2.44
CA SER A 253 39.45 27.48 -1.85
C SER A 253 38.50 27.60 -0.66
N GLY A 254 38.92 27.15 0.53
CA GLY A 254 38.47 27.76 1.78
C GLY A 254 37.60 26.97 2.76
N SER A 255 37.59 25.63 2.79
CA SER A 255 36.98 24.91 3.93
C SER A 255 37.67 23.58 4.26
N SER A 256 38.52 23.58 5.29
CA SER A 256 39.27 22.43 5.83
C SER A 256 38.42 21.39 6.59
N PHE A 257 37.18 21.12 6.18
CA PHE A 257 36.33 20.10 6.84
C PHE A 257 35.59 19.14 5.89
N SER A 258 35.79 19.23 4.56
CA SER A 258 35.29 18.19 3.65
C SER A 258 36.27 17.02 3.66
N ALA A 259 35.84 15.87 4.21
CA ALA A 259 36.60 14.63 4.13
C ALA A 259 36.81 14.25 2.66
N PRO A 260 38.02 13.83 2.24
CA PRO A 260 38.21 13.35 0.87
C PRO A 260 37.28 12.15 0.62
N SER A 261 36.55 12.14 -0.50
CA SER A 261 35.75 10.98 -0.89
C SER A 261 36.62 9.73 -0.87
N LYS A 262 36.12 8.67 -0.24
CA LYS A 262 36.77 7.35 -0.30
C LYS A 262 36.61 6.71 -1.68
N THR A 263 35.69 7.20 -2.50
CA THR A 263 35.19 6.51 -3.70
C THR A 263 35.54 7.32 -4.97
N PRO A 264 36.43 6.81 -5.84
CA PRO A 264 36.79 7.52 -7.05
C PRO A 264 35.69 7.38 -8.12
N ILE A 265 35.46 8.43 -8.92
CA ILE A 265 34.52 8.37 -10.08
C ILE A 265 34.96 7.29 -11.06
N VAL A 266 36.26 7.20 -11.32
CA VAL A 266 36.88 6.24 -12.26
C VAL A 266 38.16 5.69 -11.65
N ILE A 267 38.38 4.38 -11.75
CA ILE A 267 39.62 3.75 -11.29
C ILE A 267 40.82 4.17 -12.16
N ALA A 268 42.00 4.27 -11.57
CA ALA A 268 43.19 4.77 -12.25
C ALA A 268 43.59 3.97 -13.50
N SER A 269 43.34 2.65 -13.51
CA SER A 269 43.63 1.78 -14.66
C SER A 269 42.82 2.12 -15.91
N TYR A 270 41.62 2.66 -15.76
CA TYR A 270 40.78 3.10 -16.88
C TYR A 270 41.29 4.41 -17.51
N ARG A 271 41.88 5.31 -16.69
CA ARG A 271 42.44 6.59 -17.15
C ARG A 271 43.71 6.42 -18.00
N SER A 272 44.48 5.36 -17.79
CA SER A 272 45.72 5.11 -18.52
C SER A 272 45.53 4.60 -19.95
N SER A 273 44.32 4.20 -20.34
CA SER A 273 44.02 3.62 -21.66
C SER A 273 43.49 4.61 -22.71
N SER A 274 43.16 5.86 -22.34
CA SER A 274 42.66 6.87 -23.30
C SER A 274 43.75 7.40 -24.25
N ASN A 275 45.03 7.09 -24.00
CA ASN A 275 46.16 7.60 -24.78
C ASN A 275 46.55 6.75 -26.01
N GLY A 276 45.70 5.82 -26.46
CA GLY A 276 45.96 5.11 -27.72
C GLY A 276 45.19 3.82 -27.89
N ALA A 277 43.91 3.90 -28.25
CA ALA A 277 43.23 2.98 -29.18
C ALA A 277 41.74 3.32 -29.20
N SER A 278 41.24 3.61 -30.39
CA SER A 278 39.84 3.84 -30.69
C SER A 278 38.95 2.67 -30.23
N GLY A 279 37.88 2.98 -29.51
CA GLY A 279 36.55 2.38 -29.72
C GLY A 279 36.18 1.05 -29.08
N ASN A 280 37.07 0.31 -28.39
CA ASN A 280 36.68 -0.94 -27.75
C ASN A 280 36.69 -0.83 -26.22
N PHE A 281 35.49 -0.84 -25.61
CA PHE A 281 35.32 -1.03 -24.17
C PHE A 281 36.09 -2.29 -23.72
N PHE A 282 36.95 -2.15 -22.71
CA PHE A 282 37.86 -3.20 -22.21
C PHE A 282 37.17 -4.47 -21.69
N PHE A 283 35.83 -4.47 -21.64
CA PHE A 283 34.99 -5.57 -21.18
C PHE A 283 34.07 -6.03 -22.30
N ALA A 284 34.65 -6.64 -23.34
CA ALA A 284 33.86 -7.45 -24.26
C ALA A 284 33.04 -8.48 -23.46
N SER A 285 31.75 -8.55 -23.82
CA SER A 285 30.72 -9.39 -23.21
C SER A 285 31.23 -10.80 -22.90
N ARG A 286 30.93 -11.32 -21.70
CA ARG A 286 31.02 -12.77 -21.49
C ARG A 286 30.00 -13.42 -22.42
N SER A 287 30.32 -14.61 -22.95
CA SER A 287 29.28 -15.51 -23.42
C SER A 287 28.45 -15.95 -22.21
N ALA A 288 27.14 -15.78 -22.30
CA ALA A 288 26.18 -15.92 -21.20
C ALA A 288 26.28 -17.29 -20.52
N ALA A 289 26.30 -17.31 -19.19
CA ALA A 289 25.85 -18.49 -18.46
C ALA A 289 24.31 -18.43 -18.48
N ALA A 290 23.70 -19.17 -19.40
CA ALA A 290 22.25 -19.21 -19.56
C ALA A 290 21.58 -19.64 -18.25
N SER A 291 20.81 -18.73 -17.65
CA SER A 291 19.67 -19.12 -16.81
C SER A 291 18.57 -19.69 -17.71
N SER A 292 17.60 -20.41 -17.16
CA SER A 292 16.57 -21.13 -17.94
C SER A 292 15.76 -20.28 -18.92
N ASP A 293 15.82 -18.95 -18.83
CA ASP A 293 15.17 -17.97 -19.72
C ASP A 293 16.10 -17.28 -20.74
N GLY A 294 17.39 -17.66 -20.80
CA GLY A 294 18.33 -17.12 -21.80
C GLY A 294 18.78 -15.66 -21.57
N GLU A 295 18.28 -14.98 -20.54
CA GLU A 295 18.66 -13.61 -20.20
C GLU A 295 19.69 -13.53 -19.06
N ASP A 296 20.77 -12.77 -19.27
CA ASP A 296 21.75 -12.42 -18.24
C ASP A 296 21.26 -11.19 -17.44
N TYR A 297 21.30 -11.32 -16.10
CA TYR A 297 20.94 -10.28 -15.12
C TYR A 297 22.13 -9.93 -14.21
N SER A 298 23.33 -10.39 -14.56
CA SER A 298 24.55 -10.00 -13.85
C SER A 298 24.85 -8.51 -14.08
N PRO A 299 25.36 -7.79 -13.06
CA PRO A 299 25.74 -6.39 -13.23
C PRO A 299 26.76 -6.18 -14.36
N PRO A 300 26.62 -5.13 -15.19
CA PRO A 300 27.58 -4.81 -16.24
C PRO A 300 29.01 -4.67 -15.71
N ARG A 301 29.97 -5.33 -16.37
CA ARG A 301 31.37 -5.35 -15.94
C ARG A 301 32.04 -3.98 -15.97
N CYS A 302 31.57 -3.09 -16.84
CA CYS A 302 32.05 -1.72 -16.91
C CYS A 302 31.90 -0.99 -15.57
N LEU A 303 30.90 -1.32 -14.74
CA LEU A 303 30.69 -0.72 -13.41
C LEU A 303 31.88 -0.92 -12.46
N MET A 304 32.70 -1.97 -12.64
CA MET A 304 33.93 -2.14 -11.84
C MET A 304 34.92 -1.00 -12.06
N SER A 305 34.84 -0.31 -13.19
CA SER A 305 35.68 0.85 -13.48
C SER A 305 35.13 2.15 -12.91
N PHE A 306 33.88 2.18 -12.47
CA PHE A 306 33.16 3.34 -11.96
C PHE A 306 32.56 3.09 -10.57
N PRO A 307 33.37 3.13 -9.49
CA PRO A 307 32.92 2.81 -8.12
C PRO A 307 31.69 3.58 -7.65
N VAL A 308 31.60 4.88 -7.97
CA VAL A 308 30.43 5.71 -7.59
C VAL A 308 29.13 5.20 -8.24
N LEU A 309 29.19 4.75 -9.51
CA LEU A 309 28.05 4.11 -10.16
C LEU A 309 27.77 2.72 -9.60
N ALA A 310 28.80 1.95 -9.28
CA ALA A 310 28.64 0.63 -8.69
C ALA A 310 27.94 0.70 -7.32
N GLU A 311 28.30 1.68 -6.49
CA GLU A 311 27.65 1.92 -5.18
C GLU A 311 26.17 2.29 -5.35
N PHE A 312 25.86 3.25 -6.24
CA PHE A 312 24.48 3.61 -6.54
C PHE A 312 23.67 2.41 -7.07
N THR A 313 24.25 1.64 -7.99
CA THR A 313 23.63 0.42 -8.54
C THR A 313 23.37 -0.60 -7.44
N ASN A 314 24.33 -0.84 -6.55
CA ASN A 314 24.20 -1.78 -5.44
C ASN A 314 23.11 -1.34 -4.45
N ALA A 315 22.98 -0.04 -4.18
CA ALA A 315 21.92 0.49 -3.33
C ALA A 315 20.53 0.22 -3.95
N LEU A 316 20.36 0.50 -5.25
CA LEU A 316 19.13 0.19 -5.96
C LEU A 316 18.84 -1.32 -6.00
N LEU A 317 19.80 -2.16 -6.38
CA LEU A 317 19.62 -3.60 -6.42
C LEU A 317 19.31 -4.20 -5.05
N SER A 318 19.94 -3.71 -3.98
CA SER A 318 19.64 -4.14 -2.61
C SER A 318 18.20 -3.80 -2.24
N SER A 319 17.74 -2.58 -2.54
CA SER A 319 16.34 -2.21 -2.30
C SER A 319 15.35 -3.07 -3.11
N LEU A 320 15.68 -3.44 -4.35
CA LEU A 320 14.86 -4.33 -5.18
C LEU A 320 14.85 -5.77 -4.63
N ASN A 321 15.96 -6.23 -4.06
CA ASN A 321 16.04 -7.55 -3.42
C ASN A 321 15.20 -7.62 -2.15
N GLU A 322 15.15 -6.55 -1.35
CA GLU A 322 14.24 -6.43 -0.20
C GLU A 322 12.78 -6.40 -0.66
N LEU A 323 12.47 -5.56 -1.66
CA LEU A 323 11.12 -5.46 -2.24
C LEU A 323 10.59 -6.81 -2.76
N ARG A 324 11.47 -7.70 -3.25
CA ARG A 324 11.10 -9.04 -3.71
C ARG A 324 10.36 -9.85 -2.64
N LEU A 325 10.64 -9.60 -1.35
CA LEU A 325 9.97 -10.29 -0.25
C LEU A 325 8.51 -9.84 -0.08
N CYS A 326 8.15 -8.63 -0.53
CA CYS A 326 6.82 -8.05 -0.42
C CYS A 326 6.39 -7.39 -1.74
N THR A 327 6.22 -8.20 -2.79
CA THR A 327 5.82 -7.69 -4.11
C THR A 327 4.30 -7.51 -4.20
N ILE A 328 3.86 -6.26 -4.32
CA ILE A 328 2.45 -5.90 -4.50
C ILE A 328 2.24 -5.47 -5.95
N MET A 329 1.56 -6.29 -6.76
CA MET A 329 1.48 -6.09 -8.22
C MET A 329 0.82 -4.76 -8.63
N SER A 330 -0.18 -4.31 -7.87
CA SER A 330 -0.84 -3.02 -8.09
C SER A 330 0.10 -1.82 -7.94
N LEU A 331 1.25 -1.97 -7.27
CA LEU A 331 2.25 -0.91 -7.15
C LEU A 331 3.14 -0.74 -8.38
N GLN A 332 3.13 -1.66 -9.35
CA GLN A 332 4.05 -1.65 -10.50
C GLN A 332 4.21 -0.25 -11.12
N ASN A 333 3.10 0.42 -11.44
CA ASN A 333 3.12 1.74 -12.07
C ASN A 333 3.63 2.86 -11.13
N ARG A 334 3.26 2.81 -9.85
CA ARG A 334 3.64 3.82 -8.85
C ARG A 334 5.12 3.70 -8.50
N LEU A 335 5.59 2.47 -8.25
CA LEU A 335 6.99 2.16 -8.00
C LEU A 335 7.84 2.41 -9.25
N GLY A 336 7.39 2.02 -10.43
CA GLY A 336 8.11 2.26 -11.69
C GLY A 336 8.40 3.74 -11.91
N LYS A 337 7.39 4.60 -11.73
CA LYS A 337 7.58 6.07 -11.81
C LYS A 337 8.58 6.60 -10.78
N LYS A 338 8.55 6.10 -9.55
CA LYS A 338 9.48 6.52 -8.49
C LYS A 338 10.89 6.00 -8.75
N PHE A 339 11.04 4.79 -9.28
CA PHE A 339 12.32 4.20 -9.67
C PHE A 339 12.94 4.98 -10.83
N GLN A 340 12.15 5.25 -11.88
CA GLN A 340 12.58 6.07 -13.00
C GLN A 340 12.96 7.49 -12.56
N SER A 341 12.19 8.09 -11.65
CA SER A 341 12.51 9.39 -11.05
C SER A 341 13.84 9.37 -10.29
N ALA A 342 14.22 8.27 -9.64
CA ALA A 342 15.51 8.16 -8.97
C ALA A 342 16.69 8.10 -9.96
N ILE A 343 16.54 7.34 -11.05
CA ILE A 343 17.51 7.31 -12.16
C ILE A 343 17.62 8.70 -12.80
N GLY A 344 16.49 9.36 -13.07
CA GLY A 344 16.46 10.72 -13.60
C GLY A 344 17.13 11.73 -12.66
N THR A 345 16.93 11.59 -11.35
CA THR A 345 17.60 12.44 -10.35
C THR A 345 19.11 12.24 -10.39
N MET A 346 19.60 11.00 -10.52
CA MET A 346 21.04 10.73 -10.70
C MET A 346 21.59 11.44 -11.94
N LEU A 347 20.88 11.39 -13.07
CA LEU A 347 21.28 12.07 -14.31
C LEU A 347 21.34 13.59 -14.13
N LEU A 348 20.30 14.19 -13.53
CA LEU A 348 20.27 15.62 -13.24
C LEU A 348 21.39 16.05 -12.30
N THR A 349 21.69 15.26 -11.26
CA THR A 349 22.83 15.51 -10.37
C THR A 349 24.17 15.54 -11.13
N ILE A 350 24.35 14.69 -12.15
CA ILE A 350 25.55 14.72 -12.99
C ILE A 350 25.58 15.99 -13.85
N ALA A 351 24.44 16.39 -14.42
CA ALA A 351 24.34 17.61 -15.22
C ALA A 351 24.63 18.86 -14.38
N ASP A 352 24.05 18.96 -13.19
CA ASP A 352 24.31 20.04 -12.23
C ASP A 352 25.81 20.08 -11.88
N PHE A 353 26.42 18.93 -11.60
CA PHE A 353 27.86 18.83 -11.32
C PHE A 353 28.73 19.30 -12.50
N VAL A 354 28.34 18.98 -13.75
CA VAL A 354 29.04 19.43 -14.97
C VAL A 354 29.00 20.96 -15.07
N VAL A 355 27.81 21.55 -14.89
CA VAL A 355 27.60 22.99 -14.96
C VAL A 355 28.35 23.71 -13.84
N GLU A 356 28.25 23.24 -12.60
CA GLU A 356 28.91 23.84 -11.44
C GLU A 356 30.44 23.83 -11.54
N ASN A 357 31.02 22.81 -12.21
CA ASN A 357 32.46 22.69 -12.39
C ASN A 357 32.96 23.22 -13.74
N GLY A 358 32.06 23.73 -14.59
CA GLY A 358 32.39 24.29 -15.91
C GLY A 358 33.03 23.28 -16.85
N LEU A 359 32.57 22.02 -16.84
CA LEU A 359 33.14 20.95 -17.65
C LEU A 359 32.49 20.94 -19.05
N ASP A 360 33.30 20.89 -20.10
CA ASP A 360 32.82 20.77 -21.48
C ASP A 360 32.86 19.31 -21.94
N ILE A 361 31.73 18.60 -21.78
CA ILE A 361 31.62 17.18 -22.14
C ILE A 361 31.62 16.98 -23.67
N HIS A 362 31.34 18.02 -24.47
CA HIS A 362 31.18 17.93 -25.93
C HIS A 362 32.44 18.33 -26.72
N ALA A 363 33.45 18.90 -26.07
CA ALA A 363 34.71 19.24 -26.72
C ALA A 363 35.39 17.99 -27.35
N PRO A 364 35.74 18.03 -28.65
CA PRO A 364 36.41 16.90 -29.31
C PRO A 364 37.74 16.59 -28.62
N ASN A 365 38.04 15.30 -28.44
CA ASN A 365 39.31 14.82 -27.90
C ASN A 365 40.48 15.40 -28.71
N GLY A 366 41.13 16.43 -28.21
CA GLY A 366 42.47 16.87 -28.60
C GLY A 366 42.68 17.11 -30.10
N GLU A 367 42.18 18.21 -30.63
CA GLU A 367 42.89 18.96 -31.68
C GLU A 367 43.40 20.29 -31.10
N THR A 368 44.24 20.22 -30.07
CA THR A 368 45.18 21.32 -29.81
C THR A 368 46.28 21.25 -30.87
N ASN A 369 46.01 21.85 -32.03
CA ASN A 369 47.10 22.27 -32.91
C ASN A 369 48.05 23.15 -32.10
N GLY A 370 49.32 22.78 -32.16
CA GLY A 370 50.30 23.11 -31.14
C GLY A 370 50.48 24.59 -30.87
N GLU A 371 50.34 24.96 -29.60
CA GLU A 371 51.16 25.98 -28.97
C GLU A 371 51.38 25.57 -27.52
N VAL A 372 52.62 25.17 -27.22
CA VAL A 372 53.08 24.78 -25.88
C VAL A 372 53.08 26.03 -25.01
N SER A 373 51.98 26.28 -24.30
CA SER A 373 51.92 27.20 -23.18
C SER A 373 51.62 26.39 -21.91
N SER A 374 52.45 26.59 -20.89
CA SER A 374 52.43 25.91 -19.59
C SER A 374 51.02 25.67 -19.06
N THR A 375 50.56 24.41 -19.07
CA THR A 375 49.26 24.03 -18.52
C THR A 375 49.26 24.23 -17.01
N THR A 376 48.49 25.21 -16.53
CA THR A 376 48.22 25.38 -15.10
C THR A 376 47.62 24.09 -14.51
N PRO A 377 48.00 23.64 -13.29
CA PRO A 377 47.55 22.38 -12.70
C PRO A 377 46.01 22.28 -12.56
N ARG A 378 45.33 23.44 -12.47
CA ARG A 378 43.86 23.55 -12.43
C ARG A 378 43.20 23.09 -13.75
N ASN A 379 43.85 23.35 -14.90
CA ASN A 379 43.32 22.97 -16.23
C ASN A 379 43.52 21.48 -16.49
N ALA A 380 44.63 20.89 -16.02
CA ALA A 380 44.87 19.45 -16.14
C ALA A 380 43.90 18.61 -15.27
N LYS A 381 43.59 19.08 -14.05
CA LYS A 381 42.60 18.43 -13.18
C LYS A 381 41.19 18.51 -13.77
N ALA A 382 40.81 19.66 -14.34
CA ALA A 382 39.52 19.85 -15.00
C ALA A 382 39.38 18.97 -16.26
N ALA A 383 40.44 18.85 -17.08
CA ALA A 383 40.45 17.97 -18.26
C ALA A 383 40.27 16.49 -17.86
N ALA A 384 41.04 16.00 -16.88
CA ALA A 384 40.92 14.61 -16.41
C ALA A 384 39.56 14.29 -15.76
N LEU A 385 38.93 15.29 -15.12
CA LEU A 385 37.58 15.18 -14.58
C LEU A 385 36.53 15.15 -15.70
N THR A 386 36.69 16.00 -16.73
CA THR A 386 35.82 16.02 -17.92
C THR A 386 35.82 14.67 -18.62
N ASP A 387 36.99 14.07 -18.86
CA ASP A 387 37.11 12.74 -19.47
C ASP A 387 36.48 11.65 -18.60
N SER A 388 36.63 11.74 -17.28
CA SER A 388 36.04 10.79 -16.33
C SER A 388 34.51 10.86 -16.35
N VAL A 389 33.93 12.07 -16.38
CA VAL A 389 32.48 12.28 -16.42
C VAL A 389 31.90 11.90 -17.78
N ARG A 390 32.60 12.18 -18.88
CA ARG A 390 32.21 11.73 -20.23
C ARG A 390 32.12 10.21 -20.31
N ALA A 391 33.15 9.51 -19.84
CA ALA A 391 33.16 8.05 -19.82
C ALA A 391 32.08 7.46 -18.91
N MET A 392 31.83 8.10 -17.77
CA MET A 392 30.75 7.73 -16.85
C MET A 392 29.38 7.87 -17.53
N ASN A 393 29.15 8.99 -18.22
CA ASN A 393 27.91 9.27 -18.94
C ASN A 393 27.61 8.23 -20.04
N GLU A 394 28.63 7.83 -20.79
CA GLU A 394 28.51 6.80 -21.82
C GLU A 394 28.12 5.43 -21.22
N VAL A 395 28.73 5.05 -20.09
CA VAL A 395 28.40 3.81 -19.37
C VAL A 395 26.98 3.85 -18.79
N ILE A 396 26.54 5.02 -18.30
CA ILE A 396 25.19 5.17 -17.79
C ILE A 396 24.17 4.88 -18.89
N ARG A 397 24.36 5.51 -20.05
CA ARG A 397 23.46 5.38 -21.21
C ARG A 397 23.44 3.97 -21.78
N SER A 398 24.61 3.42 -22.10
CA SER A 398 24.73 2.17 -22.86
C SER A 398 24.43 0.93 -22.02
N GLU A 399 24.77 0.94 -20.72
CA GLU A 399 24.78 -0.27 -19.90
C GLU A 399 23.90 -0.13 -18.65
N LEU A 400 24.06 0.94 -17.86
CA LEU A 400 23.44 1.03 -16.53
C LEU A 400 21.93 1.22 -16.58
N VAL A 401 21.43 2.19 -17.36
CA VAL A 401 19.99 2.49 -17.45
C VAL A 401 19.21 1.30 -18.00
N PRO A 402 19.59 0.68 -19.14
CA PRO A 402 18.94 -0.53 -19.62
C PRO A 402 18.97 -1.67 -18.58
N TYR A 403 20.10 -1.85 -17.89
CA TYR A 403 20.24 -2.87 -16.85
C TYR A 403 19.28 -2.67 -15.68
N LEU A 404 19.19 -1.44 -15.13
CA LEU A 404 18.32 -1.12 -14.00
C LEU A 404 16.84 -1.29 -14.35
N ILE A 405 16.42 -0.84 -15.53
CA ILE A 405 15.05 -1.01 -16.04
C ILE A 405 14.71 -2.51 -16.15
N LYS A 406 15.64 -3.30 -16.72
CA LYS A 406 15.48 -4.76 -16.84
C LYS A 406 15.36 -5.44 -15.46
N CYS A 407 16.15 -5.02 -14.47
CA CYS A 407 16.05 -5.51 -13.10
C CYS A 407 14.69 -5.19 -12.45
N PHE A 408 14.11 -4.01 -12.72
CA PHE A 408 12.79 -3.66 -12.23
C PHE A 408 11.68 -4.53 -12.86
N HIS A 409 11.70 -4.69 -14.19
CA HIS A 409 10.71 -5.52 -14.91
C HIS A 409 10.85 -7.02 -14.61
N ARG A 410 12.01 -7.47 -14.10
CA ARG A 410 12.14 -8.83 -13.55
C ARG A 410 11.26 -9.05 -12.32
N LEU A 411 11.07 -8.03 -11.49
CA LEU A 411 10.19 -8.09 -10.33
C LEU A 411 8.72 -7.84 -10.69
N PHE A 412 8.49 -7.01 -11.71
CA PHE A 412 7.16 -6.69 -12.22
C PHE A 412 7.07 -6.99 -13.72
N PRO A 413 6.78 -8.24 -14.11
CA PRO A 413 6.68 -8.62 -15.51
C PRO A 413 5.61 -7.79 -16.24
N ILE A 414 5.91 -7.39 -17.47
CA ILE A 414 4.95 -6.71 -18.34
C ILE A 414 3.93 -7.76 -18.83
N PRO A 415 2.62 -7.54 -18.68
CA PRO A 415 1.60 -8.50 -19.12
C PRO A 415 1.70 -8.75 -20.63
N ALA A 416 1.87 -10.02 -21.03
CA ALA A 416 1.99 -10.45 -22.43
C ALA A 416 0.70 -10.31 -23.27
N THR A 417 -0.37 -9.73 -22.72
CA THR A 417 -1.68 -9.61 -23.37
C THR A 417 -1.77 -8.47 -24.39
N SER A 418 -0.76 -7.60 -24.47
CA SER A 418 -0.58 -6.65 -25.57
C SER A 418 0.18 -7.33 -26.71
N ALA A 419 -0.54 -8.08 -27.56
CA ALA A 419 0.01 -8.81 -28.71
C ALA A 419 0.67 -7.94 -29.82
N ALA A 420 0.97 -6.66 -29.54
CA ALA A 420 1.65 -5.74 -30.46
C ALA A 420 2.94 -5.11 -29.89
N PHE A 421 3.27 -5.31 -28.60
CA PHE A 421 4.48 -4.76 -27.98
C PHE A 421 5.23 -5.87 -27.24
N SER A 422 6.40 -6.26 -27.75
CA SER A 422 7.31 -7.14 -27.01
C SER A 422 7.78 -6.42 -25.74
N ALA A 423 8.03 -7.15 -24.65
CA ALA A 423 8.62 -6.59 -23.43
C ALA A 423 9.95 -5.86 -23.74
N ALA A 424 10.71 -6.34 -24.73
CA ALA A 424 11.90 -5.66 -25.24
C ALA A 424 11.57 -4.25 -25.78
N THR A 425 10.52 -4.11 -26.58
CA THR A 425 10.08 -2.84 -27.16
C THR A 425 9.62 -1.83 -26.09
N ALA A 426 9.07 -2.31 -24.98
CA ALA A 426 8.69 -1.45 -23.85
C ALA A 426 9.93 -0.93 -23.08
N VAL A 427 10.91 -1.81 -22.84
CA VAL A 427 12.20 -1.43 -22.23
C VAL A 427 12.94 -0.44 -23.12
N ASP A 428 13.01 -0.69 -24.43
CA ASP A 428 13.65 0.21 -25.40
C ASP A 428 13.02 1.61 -25.37
N LYS A 429 11.68 1.70 -25.29
CA LYS A 429 10.97 2.98 -25.18
C LYS A 429 11.25 3.71 -23.87
N GLU A 430 11.39 2.99 -22.75
CA GLU A 430 11.79 3.60 -21.47
C GLU A 430 13.23 4.13 -21.54
N VAL A 431 14.15 3.37 -22.15
CA VAL A 431 15.53 3.79 -22.39
C VAL A 431 15.60 5.04 -23.28
N GLU A 432 14.82 5.10 -24.37
CA GLU A 432 14.70 6.29 -25.21
C GLU A 432 14.21 7.52 -24.43
N GLY A 433 13.32 7.32 -23.45
CA GLY A 433 12.89 8.39 -22.55
C GLY A 433 14.03 8.96 -21.71
N PHE A 434 14.94 8.12 -21.23
CA PHE A 434 16.15 8.59 -20.53
C PHE A 434 17.15 9.28 -21.46
N ASP A 435 17.27 8.83 -22.71
CA ASP A 435 18.08 9.51 -23.73
C ASP A 435 17.60 10.94 -24.00
N GLU A 436 16.28 11.19 -23.92
CA GLU A 436 15.71 12.53 -24.00
C GLU A 436 16.08 13.36 -22.77
N ILE A 437 15.90 12.81 -21.56
CA ILE A 437 16.29 13.49 -20.30
C ILE A 437 17.78 13.88 -20.33
N MET A 438 18.64 12.98 -20.82
CA MET A 438 20.07 13.26 -20.94
C MET A 438 20.37 14.34 -21.99
N ARG A 439 19.60 14.43 -23.08
CA ARG A 439 19.72 15.52 -24.07
C ARG A 439 19.26 16.86 -23.49
N GLU A 440 18.10 16.90 -22.83
CA GLU A 440 17.58 18.09 -22.16
C GLU A 440 18.53 18.60 -21.07
N ALA A 441 19.17 17.69 -20.33
CA ALA A 441 20.14 18.01 -19.30
C ALA A 441 21.54 18.39 -19.84
N GLY A 442 21.74 18.38 -21.16
CA GLY A 442 23.02 18.73 -21.80
C GLY A 442 24.12 17.66 -21.69
N LEU A 443 23.77 16.44 -21.25
CA LEU A 443 24.69 15.30 -21.14
C LEU A 443 24.94 14.61 -22.48
N LEU A 444 24.05 14.79 -23.46
CA LEU A 444 24.18 14.25 -24.82
C LEU A 444 24.14 15.36 -25.86
N VAL A 445 24.75 15.11 -27.02
CA VAL A 445 24.69 16.05 -28.15
C VAL A 445 23.22 16.17 -28.61
N PRO A 446 22.68 17.38 -28.80
CA PRO A 446 21.36 17.56 -29.35
C PRO A 446 21.26 16.89 -30.72
N THR A 447 20.22 16.09 -30.93
CA THR A 447 19.91 15.54 -32.26
C THR A 447 19.75 16.72 -33.23
N PRO A 448 20.41 16.76 -34.39
CA PRO A 448 20.23 17.86 -35.32
C PRO A 448 18.74 17.94 -35.68
N LEU A 449 18.13 19.10 -35.38
CA LEU A 449 16.77 19.44 -35.80
C LEU A 449 16.64 19.08 -37.28
N SER A 450 15.73 18.17 -37.62
CA SER A 450 15.27 18.00 -38.98
C SER A 450 14.76 19.36 -39.44
N VAL A 451 15.54 20.00 -40.30
CA VAL A 451 15.16 21.24 -40.98
C VAL A 451 13.80 20.98 -41.62
N PRO A 452 12.75 21.77 -41.32
CA PRO A 452 11.48 21.62 -42.02
C PRO A 452 11.76 21.88 -43.49
N GLU A 453 11.49 20.89 -44.34
CA GLU A 453 11.59 21.01 -45.78
C GLU A 453 10.89 22.29 -46.21
N THR A 454 11.69 23.24 -46.65
CA THR A 454 11.20 24.49 -47.23
C THR A 454 10.46 24.07 -48.49
N LYS A 455 9.12 24.16 -48.44
CA LYS A 455 8.23 24.07 -49.59
C LYS A 455 8.86 24.83 -50.76
N ARG A 456 9.31 24.11 -51.78
CA ARG A 456 9.57 24.70 -53.09
C ARG A 456 8.24 25.20 -53.63
N GLU A 457 8.09 26.51 -53.71
CA GLU A 457 7.10 27.14 -54.59
C GLU A 457 7.48 26.81 -56.04
N PRO A 458 6.54 26.37 -56.89
CA PRO A 458 6.76 26.40 -58.33
C PRO A 458 6.37 27.78 -58.86
N GLU A 459 7.31 28.42 -59.56
CA GLU A 459 7.07 29.58 -60.41
C GLU A 459 5.95 29.30 -61.41
N GLY A 460 5.07 30.28 -61.59
CA GLY A 460 3.91 30.19 -62.46
C GLY A 460 4.25 30.33 -63.94
N THR A 461 3.39 29.74 -64.76
CA THR A 461 3.07 30.25 -66.10
C THR A 461 1.56 30.15 -66.31
N ALA A 462 1.03 31.24 -66.86
CA ALA A 462 -0.38 31.54 -67.04
C ALA A 462 -1.05 30.65 -68.11
N ASP A 463 -2.34 30.34 -67.91
CA ASP A 463 -3.42 30.79 -68.80
C ASP A 463 -4.80 30.35 -68.26
N THR A 464 -5.69 31.34 -68.12
CA THR A 464 -7.16 31.22 -67.99
C THR A 464 -7.80 31.59 -69.35
N PRO A 465 -9.13 31.48 -69.61
CA PRO A 465 -10.26 31.12 -68.72
C PRO A 465 -11.30 30.15 -69.37
N ASP A 466 -12.21 29.58 -68.58
CA ASP A 466 -13.64 29.98 -68.56
C ASP A 466 -14.58 28.97 -67.87
N ALA A 467 -15.43 29.55 -67.01
CA ALA A 467 -16.84 29.26 -66.71
C ALA A 467 -17.33 27.81 -66.43
N VAL A 468 -17.94 27.60 -65.25
CA VAL A 468 -19.41 27.61 -65.01
C VAL A 468 -19.71 27.08 -63.59
N ALA A 469 -20.68 27.73 -62.95
CA ALA A 469 -21.19 27.58 -61.58
C ALA A 469 -21.86 26.21 -61.26
N PRO A 470 -22.14 25.90 -59.98
CA PRO A 470 -22.59 24.58 -59.51
C PRO A 470 -24.12 24.46 -59.45
N PRO A 471 -24.69 23.24 -59.36
CA PRO A 471 -26.03 23.07 -58.86
C PRO A 471 -26.04 22.57 -57.41
N VAL A 472 -26.86 23.27 -56.64
CA VAL A 472 -27.47 22.93 -55.36
C VAL A 472 -28.35 21.68 -55.53
N THR A 473 -28.34 20.78 -54.55
CA THR A 473 -29.49 19.92 -54.25
C THR A 473 -29.64 19.78 -52.74
N ASP A 474 -30.66 20.46 -52.22
CA ASP A 474 -31.38 20.11 -51.00
C ASP A 474 -31.99 18.71 -51.13
N ALA A 475 -31.97 17.94 -50.04
CA ALA A 475 -33.05 17.02 -49.70
C ALA A 475 -32.93 16.58 -48.23
N ASP A 476 -33.80 17.17 -47.41
CA ASP A 476 -34.30 16.60 -46.16
C ASP A 476 -34.74 15.14 -46.34
N ALA A 477 -34.44 14.30 -45.34
CA ALA A 477 -35.36 13.24 -44.91
C ALA A 477 -35.00 12.75 -43.51
N HIS A 478 -35.89 13.08 -42.57
CA HIS A 478 -36.11 12.44 -41.28
C HIS A 478 -36.00 10.90 -41.31
N ALA A 479 -35.41 10.33 -40.26
CA ALA A 479 -35.91 9.11 -39.63
C ALA A 479 -35.33 8.98 -38.20
N ASP A 480 -36.14 9.35 -37.21
CA ASP A 480 -36.15 8.69 -35.91
C ASP A 480 -36.50 7.21 -36.11
N VAL A 481 -35.97 6.32 -35.26
CA VAL A 481 -36.69 5.20 -34.61
C VAL A 481 -35.72 4.41 -33.72
N VAL A 482 -36.02 4.50 -32.42
CA VAL A 482 -35.83 3.55 -31.29
C VAL A 482 -34.43 3.31 -30.73
#